data_AF-A0A520IM58-F1
#
_entry.id   AF-A0A520IM58-F1
#
_cell.length_a   1.000
_cell.length_b   1.000
_cell.length_c   1.000
_cell.angle_alpha   90.00
_cell.angle_beta   90.00
_cell.angle_gamma   90.00
#
_symmetry.space_group_name_H-M   'P 1'
#
loop_
_entity.id
_entity.type
_entity.pdbx_description
1 polymer ?
#
loop_
_entity_poly.entity_id
_entity_poly.type
_entity_poly.pdbx_seq_one_letter_code
_entity_poly.pdbx_strand_id
1 'polypeptide(L)'
;MLHLIYENQESIGFYLLPPSKIEKYFALTSLPESKQTPYIPPRIWKYQITRLKEFIDDYHTAKAGINGLYKECLDLYLEHYKTWEFAFAPNRARKRRNTPFDHPRGGVRFDDLARKHGVEQILQKWLYGSGASLMGPGKGVTGLTRYLGMASRLGIAYILNFTTMRIDEAWSLRRDCLKKEMDPVFGEFWMLAGETTKLFRDSDARWITSPTVEPAIQMMVEVSLLRESAAKVNPNVLGDLDVGRGHYLILRSFEPWASPVGKTLSALVHYDSYASLSWYYPQLFDKDQLRLTADDISVARLITPTLDDEKYKINEPWLFAWHQLRRTGAVNMQASGLVSLSSLQYAMKHQSRFQSLYYAQGFSKIIFNEESRNEHIKAAYETRSIKLMELADKRFTSPYGDGRRNTLIAPITSSDRKKLLDAAKKGTIVFREVLLGVCLNKEHCTKGGIDNIVYCGGGHGKGACADLLFDKAKLIPVMQLKAETELLLESAQNPSPYHT
;
A
#
# COMPACT_ATOMS: atom_id res chain seq x y z
N MET A 1 -1.59 -18.27 -21.89
CA MET A 1 -1.65 -19.60 -21.24
C MET A 1 -2.11 -20.67 -22.23
N LEU A 2 -3.33 -20.62 -22.80
CA LEU A 2 -3.80 -21.64 -23.76
C LEU A 2 -2.93 -21.74 -25.03
N HIS A 3 -2.48 -20.61 -25.59
CA HIS A 3 -1.54 -20.60 -26.73
C HIS A 3 -0.19 -21.25 -26.38
N LEU A 4 0.40 -20.91 -25.24
CA LEU A 4 1.68 -21.48 -24.80
C LEU A 4 1.59 -22.99 -24.52
N ILE A 5 0.47 -23.47 -23.96
CA ILE A 5 0.21 -24.90 -23.77
C ILE A 5 0.12 -25.61 -25.13
N TYR A 6 -0.52 -24.99 -26.12
CA TYR A 6 -0.62 -25.54 -27.48
C TYR A 6 0.74 -25.54 -28.21
N GLU A 7 1.50 -24.45 -28.13
CA GLU A 7 2.83 -24.34 -28.78
C GLU A 7 3.85 -25.33 -28.20
N ASN A 8 3.71 -25.68 -26.91
CA ASN A 8 4.59 -26.65 -26.24
C ASN A 8 3.94 -28.03 -26.09
N GLN A 9 2.86 -28.32 -26.83
CA GLN A 9 2.07 -29.55 -26.66
C GLN A 9 2.88 -30.83 -26.87
N GLU A 10 3.89 -30.82 -27.74
CA GLU A 10 4.75 -31.98 -27.97
C GLU A 10 5.62 -32.30 -26.75
N SER A 11 6.07 -31.28 -26.03
CA SER A 11 6.84 -31.43 -24.80
C SER A 11 5.96 -31.67 -23.56
N ILE A 12 4.73 -31.14 -23.56
CA ILE A 12 3.80 -31.19 -22.42
C ILE A 12 2.91 -32.45 -22.49
N GLY A 13 2.79 -33.07 -23.67
CA GLY A 13 2.02 -34.29 -23.91
C GLY A 13 0.50 -34.08 -23.98
N PHE A 14 0.01 -32.84 -23.89
CA PHE A 14 -1.39 -32.52 -24.08
C PHE A 14 -1.58 -31.06 -24.52
N TYR A 15 -2.76 -30.78 -25.09
CA TYR A 15 -3.28 -29.42 -25.28
C TYR A 15 -4.74 -29.36 -24.84
N LEU A 16 -5.19 -28.16 -24.44
CA LEU A 16 -6.56 -27.97 -23.93
C LEU A 16 -7.54 -27.57 -25.03
N LEU A 17 -7.11 -26.72 -25.97
CA LEU A 17 -7.89 -26.26 -27.10
C LEU A 17 -6.98 -26.12 -28.33
N PRO A 18 -7.46 -26.46 -29.54
CA PRO A 18 -6.75 -26.17 -30.77
C PRO A 18 -6.81 -24.66 -31.10
N PRO A 19 -5.92 -24.12 -31.96
CA PRO A 19 -5.76 -22.68 -32.18
C PRO A 19 -7.06 -22.00 -32.61
N SER A 20 -7.81 -22.62 -33.53
CA SER A 20 -9.10 -22.13 -34.02
C SER A 20 -10.18 -22.03 -32.93
N LYS A 21 -10.09 -22.85 -31.87
CA LYS A 21 -11.00 -22.79 -30.72
C LYS A 21 -10.50 -21.84 -29.65
N ILE A 22 -9.18 -21.66 -29.52
CA ILE A 22 -8.58 -20.61 -28.68
C ILE A 22 -9.00 -19.23 -29.21
N GLU A 23 -8.88 -18.99 -30.52
CA GLU A 23 -9.32 -17.75 -31.17
C GLU A 23 -10.81 -17.49 -30.95
N LYS A 24 -11.67 -18.50 -31.17
CA LYS A 24 -13.11 -18.39 -30.90
C LYS A 24 -13.41 -18.13 -29.43
N TYR A 25 -12.69 -18.77 -28.51
CA TYR A 25 -12.87 -18.56 -27.07
C TYR A 25 -12.48 -17.13 -26.66
N PHE A 26 -11.37 -16.61 -27.18
CA PHE A 26 -10.96 -15.22 -26.98
C PHE A 26 -11.99 -14.24 -27.55
N ALA A 27 -12.55 -14.52 -28.72
CA ALA A 27 -13.60 -13.72 -29.35
C ALA A 27 -14.93 -13.74 -28.56
N LEU A 28 -15.21 -14.83 -27.83
CA LEU A 28 -16.41 -14.99 -26.99
C LEU A 28 -16.25 -14.41 -25.58
N THR A 29 -15.02 -14.19 -25.10
CA THR A 29 -14.75 -13.45 -23.86
C THR A 29 -14.92 -11.94 -24.06
N SER A 30 -16.11 -11.50 -24.45
CA SER A 30 -16.55 -10.12 -24.21
C SER A 30 -16.87 -10.00 -22.72
N LEU A 31 -15.81 -9.84 -21.91
CA LEU A 31 -16.00 -9.38 -20.53
C LEU A 31 -16.75 -8.04 -20.60
N PRO A 32 -17.78 -7.81 -19.75
CA PRO A 32 -18.49 -6.55 -19.73
C PRO A 32 -17.50 -5.40 -19.65
N GLU A 33 -17.74 -4.40 -20.49
CA GLU A 33 -16.93 -3.23 -20.78
C GLU A 33 -16.84 -2.25 -19.58
N SER A 34 -16.78 -2.76 -18.34
CA SER A 34 -16.50 -1.91 -17.19
C SER A 34 -15.06 -1.44 -17.32
N LYS A 35 -14.85 -0.15 -17.63
CA LYS A 35 -13.53 0.48 -17.66
C LYS A 35 -12.83 0.21 -16.33
N GLN A 36 -11.85 -0.68 -16.34
CA GLN A 36 -11.08 -0.97 -15.14
C GLN A 36 -10.21 0.22 -14.79
N THR A 37 -9.93 0.39 -13.51
CA THR A 37 -8.92 1.37 -13.08
C THR A 37 -7.56 0.95 -13.65
N PRO A 38 -6.81 1.85 -14.31
CA PRO A 38 -5.53 1.49 -14.90
C PRO A 38 -4.49 1.04 -13.88
N TYR A 39 -3.74 0.01 -14.25
CA TYR A 39 -2.55 -0.44 -13.52
C TYR A 39 -1.38 0.53 -13.76
N ILE A 40 -0.69 0.95 -12.70
CA ILE A 40 0.47 1.85 -12.81
C ILE A 40 1.69 1.04 -13.27
N PRO A 41 2.36 1.40 -14.38
CA PRO A 41 3.57 0.73 -14.84
C PRO A 41 4.66 0.67 -13.76
N PRO A 42 5.42 -0.43 -13.64
CA PRO A 42 6.38 -0.63 -12.55
C PRO A 42 7.44 0.49 -12.46
N ARG A 43 7.94 0.98 -13.60
CA ARG A 43 8.91 2.08 -13.66
C ARG A 43 8.35 3.36 -13.04
N ILE A 44 7.15 3.76 -13.45
CA ILE A 44 6.44 4.95 -12.95
C ILE A 44 6.07 4.77 -11.47
N TRP A 45 5.59 3.58 -11.08
CA TRP A 45 5.27 3.26 -9.69
C TRP A 45 6.50 3.36 -8.78
N LYS A 46 7.64 2.77 -9.21
CA LYS A 46 8.93 2.83 -8.50
C LYS A 46 9.45 4.26 -8.37
N TYR A 47 9.36 5.06 -9.44
CA TYR A 47 9.72 6.47 -9.40
C TYR A 47 8.87 7.25 -8.38
N GLN A 48 7.55 7.11 -8.48
CA GLN A 48 6.59 7.77 -7.59
C GLN A 48 6.88 7.44 -6.12
N ILE A 49 7.00 6.16 -5.76
CA ILE A 49 7.20 5.76 -4.36
C ILE A 49 8.57 6.21 -3.81
N THR A 50 9.61 6.19 -4.65
CA THR A 50 10.95 6.68 -4.29
C THR A 50 10.91 8.18 -4.02
N ARG A 51 10.24 8.94 -4.88
CA ARG A 51 10.13 10.40 -4.74
C ARG A 51 9.29 10.81 -3.54
N LEU A 52 8.22 10.07 -3.22
CA LEU A 52 7.44 10.26 -2.00
C LEU A 52 8.29 9.95 -0.75
N LYS A 53 9.09 8.88 -0.78
CA LYS A 53 10.00 8.53 0.32
C LYS A 53 11.07 9.59 0.54
N GLU A 54 11.66 10.11 -0.53
CA GLU A 54 12.63 11.20 -0.46
C GLU A 54 12.05 12.45 0.23
N PHE A 55 10.80 12.82 -0.07
CA PHE A 55 10.14 13.92 0.63
C PHE A 55 10.02 13.65 2.14
N ILE A 56 9.62 12.43 2.52
CA ILE A 56 9.46 12.04 3.92
C ILE A 56 10.82 12.09 4.65
N ASP A 57 11.88 11.60 4.01
CA ASP A 57 13.23 11.61 4.59
C ASP A 57 13.80 13.02 4.75
N ASP A 58 13.59 13.87 3.74
CA ASP A 58 13.95 15.29 3.81
C ASP A 58 13.19 16.00 4.94
N TYR A 59 11.89 15.73 5.08
CA TYR A 59 11.08 16.29 6.17
C TYR A 59 11.68 15.92 7.53
N HIS A 60 11.99 14.65 7.75
CA HIS A 60 12.57 14.18 9.02
C HIS A 60 13.94 14.80 9.31
N THR A 61 14.72 15.07 8.27
CA THR A 61 16.00 15.78 8.39
C THR A 61 15.80 17.24 8.84
N ALA A 62 14.73 17.90 8.37
CA ALA A 62 14.43 19.30 8.69
C ALA A 62 13.44 19.51 9.84
N LYS A 63 12.88 18.46 10.45
CA LYS A 63 11.74 18.56 11.35
C LYS A 63 11.93 19.53 12.52
N ALA A 64 13.13 19.56 13.11
CA ALA A 64 13.46 20.48 14.19
C ALA A 64 13.38 21.95 13.73
N GLY A 65 13.95 22.24 12.56
CA GLY A 65 13.88 23.56 11.94
C GLY A 65 12.47 23.95 11.51
N ILE A 66 11.67 23.00 11.00
CA ILE A 66 10.27 23.25 10.64
C ILE A 66 9.45 23.63 11.87
N ASN A 67 9.62 22.88 12.97
CA ASN A 67 8.94 23.15 14.24
C ASN A 67 9.36 24.51 14.81
N GLY A 68 10.67 24.82 14.80
CA GLY A 68 11.21 26.10 15.23
C GLY A 68 10.68 27.27 14.42
N LEU A 69 10.72 27.16 13.10
CA LEU A 69 10.20 28.20 12.19
C LEU A 69 8.70 28.41 12.40
N TYR A 70 7.92 27.33 12.53
CA TYR A 70 6.48 27.43 12.72
C TYR A 70 6.13 28.16 14.02
N LYS A 71 6.81 27.81 15.12
CA LYS A 71 6.63 28.46 16.42
C LYS A 71 7.03 29.93 16.36
N GLU A 72 8.20 30.25 15.82
CA GLU A 72 8.65 31.65 15.70
C GLU A 72 7.71 32.48 14.81
N CYS A 73 7.15 31.89 13.74
CA CYS A 73 6.13 32.55 12.93
C CYS A 73 4.86 32.87 13.74
N LEU A 74 4.40 31.94 14.60
CA LEU A 74 3.25 32.18 15.48
C LEU A 74 3.54 33.28 16.50
N ASP A 75 4.71 33.24 17.14
CA ASP A 75 5.14 34.22 18.14
C ASP A 75 5.21 35.63 17.52
N LEU A 76 5.77 35.78 16.32
CA LEU A 76 5.80 37.05 15.59
C LEU A 76 4.38 37.59 15.28
N TYR A 77 3.42 36.72 14.99
CA TYR A 77 2.02 37.13 14.82
C TYR A 77 1.42 37.64 16.14
N LEU A 78 1.66 36.94 17.25
CA LEU A 78 1.20 37.38 18.57
C LEU A 78 1.85 38.72 18.97
N GLU A 79 3.17 38.87 18.80
CA GLU A 79 3.90 40.09 19.14
C GLU A 79 3.45 41.30 18.32
N HIS A 80 3.17 41.10 17.02
CA HIS A 80 2.75 42.16 16.11
C HIS A 80 1.32 42.62 16.37
N TYR A 81 0.39 41.70 16.67
CA TYR A 81 -1.03 42.01 16.90
C TYR A 81 -1.40 42.13 18.39
N LYS A 82 -0.49 41.80 19.31
CA LYS A 82 -0.60 41.80 20.78
C LYS A 82 -1.57 40.79 21.39
N THR A 83 -2.56 40.32 20.64
CA THR A 83 -3.57 39.36 21.11
C THR A 83 -3.93 38.38 19.99
N TRP A 84 -4.33 37.16 20.34
CA TRP A 84 -4.76 36.16 19.36
C TRP A 84 -6.05 36.57 18.63
N GLU A 85 -6.96 37.28 19.28
CA GLU A 85 -8.19 37.82 18.69
C GLU A 85 -7.87 38.68 17.45
N PHE A 86 -6.93 39.61 17.56
CA PHE A 86 -6.50 40.42 16.41
C PHE A 86 -5.64 39.65 15.41
N ALA A 87 -4.81 38.71 15.83
CA ALA A 87 -3.98 37.92 14.91
C ALA A 87 -4.85 37.06 13.96
N PHE A 88 -5.94 36.50 14.48
CA PHE A 88 -6.88 35.66 13.73
C PHE A 88 -8.07 36.41 13.13
N ALA A 89 -8.25 37.69 13.45
CA ALA A 89 -9.33 38.50 12.89
C ALA A 89 -9.24 38.59 11.36
N PRO A 90 -10.38 38.69 10.64
CA PRO A 90 -10.40 39.01 9.22
C PRO A 90 -9.67 40.33 8.94
N ASN A 91 -9.04 40.49 7.76
CA ASN A 91 -8.24 41.66 7.41
C ASN A 91 -8.94 43.02 7.69
N ARG A 92 -10.26 43.09 7.53
CA ARG A 92 -11.05 44.32 7.79
C ARG A 92 -11.17 44.67 9.28
N ALA A 93 -11.08 43.67 10.16
CA ALA A 93 -11.18 43.82 11.61
C ALA A 93 -9.80 43.85 12.31
N ARG A 94 -8.71 43.63 11.58
CA ARG A 94 -7.35 43.74 12.12
C ARG A 94 -7.00 45.22 12.37
N LYS A 95 -6.52 45.53 13.58
CA LYS A 95 -6.01 46.87 13.96
C LYS A 95 -4.83 47.33 13.09
N ARG A 96 -4.06 46.39 12.56
CA ARG A 96 -2.94 46.63 11.63
C ARG A 96 -3.23 45.91 10.32
N ARG A 97 -3.17 46.64 9.20
CA ARG A 97 -3.39 46.03 7.86
C ARG A 97 -2.17 45.26 7.35
N ASN A 98 -0.97 45.59 7.84
CA ASN A 98 0.26 44.87 7.50
C ASN A 98 0.48 43.67 8.42
N THR A 99 1.18 42.67 7.90
CA THR A 99 1.57 41.45 8.65
C THR A 99 2.97 41.61 9.25
N PRO A 100 3.38 40.77 10.22
CA PRO A 100 4.77 40.75 10.70
C PRO A 100 5.80 40.46 9.59
N PHE A 101 5.36 39.98 8.42
CA PHE A 101 6.19 39.66 7.27
C PHE A 101 6.18 40.74 6.17
N ASP A 102 5.56 41.90 6.42
CA ASP A 102 5.55 43.04 5.49
C ASP A 102 6.87 43.84 5.59
N HIS A 103 7.92 43.29 5.00
CA HIS A 103 9.29 43.80 5.12
C HIS A 103 9.47 45.28 4.72
N PRO A 104 8.88 45.80 3.64
CA PRO A 104 8.95 47.23 3.31
C PRO A 104 8.42 48.17 4.41
N ARG A 105 7.64 47.63 5.36
CA ARG A 105 7.08 48.36 6.51
C ARG A 105 7.71 47.94 7.84
N GLY A 106 8.96 47.49 7.81
CA GLY A 106 9.72 47.08 9.00
C GLY A 106 9.41 45.67 9.50
N GLY A 107 8.71 44.86 8.71
CA GLY A 107 8.48 43.44 9.00
C GLY A 107 9.74 42.57 8.79
N VAL A 108 9.69 41.37 9.35
CA VAL A 108 10.75 40.36 9.23
C VAL A 108 10.65 39.69 7.86
N ARG A 109 11.79 39.41 7.23
CA ARG A 109 11.80 38.63 5.99
C ARG A 109 11.68 37.15 6.29
N PHE A 110 10.80 36.45 5.56
CA PHE A 110 10.56 35.03 5.79
C PHE A 110 11.75 34.16 5.35
N ASP A 111 12.49 34.55 4.31
CA ASP A 111 13.69 33.82 3.87
C ASP A 111 14.81 33.84 4.90
N ASP A 112 15.02 34.96 5.60
CA ASP A 112 16.00 35.04 6.68
C ASP A 112 15.63 34.12 7.86
N LEU A 113 14.34 34.04 8.22
CA LEU A 113 13.88 33.08 9.23
C LEU A 113 14.04 31.63 8.76
N ALA A 114 13.69 31.34 7.50
CA ALA A 114 13.85 30.01 6.94
C ALA A 114 15.33 29.58 6.95
N ARG A 115 16.26 30.50 6.69
CA ARG A 115 17.71 30.26 6.78
C ARG A 115 18.17 30.06 8.22
N LYS A 116 17.71 30.90 9.15
CA LYS A 116 17.98 30.79 10.59
C LYS A 116 17.60 29.41 11.13
N HIS A 117 16.48 28.86 10.68
CA HIS A 117 15.99 27.53 11.08
C HIS A 117 16.51 26.38 10.20
N GLY A 118 17.36 26.66 9.21
CA GLY A 118 17.95 25.62 8.35
C GLY A 118 16.97 24.94 7.39
N VAL A 119 15.82 25.56 7.08
CA VAL A 119 14.77 24.98 6.23
C VAL A 119 14.64 25.63 4.86
N GLU A 120 15.42 26.67 4.57
CA GLU A 120 15.39 27.40 3.29
C GLU A 120 15.51 26.45 2.09
N GLN A 121 16.54 25.60 2.07
CA GLN A 121 16.82 24.71 0.95
C GLN A 121 15.71 23.67 0.72
N ILE A 122 15.08 23.17 1.77
CA ILE A 122 14.00 22.18 1.66
C ILE A 122 12.71 22.83 1.15
N LEU A 123 12.38 24.04 1.63
CA LEU A 123 11.25 24.81 1.09
C LEU A 123 11.46 25.15 -0.39
N GLN A 124 12.69 25.52 -0.77
CA GLN A 124 13.07 25.75 -2.17
C GLN A 124 12.87 24.48 -2.99
N LYS A 125 13.53 23.39 -2.62
CA LYS A 125 13.50 22.09 -3.33
C LYS A 125 12.07 21.64 -3.64
N TRP A 126 11.17 21.70 -2.66
CA TRP A 126 9.85 21.07 -2.78
C TRP A 126 8.73 22.00 -3.25
N LEU A 127 8.84 23.33 -3.06
CA LEU A 127 7.77 24.26 -3.44
C LEU A 127 8.09 25.12 -4.68
N TYR A 128 9.35 25.49 -4.87
CA TYR A 128 9.71 26.59 -5.79
C TYR A 128 10.82 26.26 -6.79
N GLY A 129 11.61 25.21 -6.54
CA GLY A 129 12.83 24.87 -7.24
C GLY A 129 14.08 25.28 -6.45
N SER A 130 15.14 24.49 -6.54
CA SER A 130 16.41 24.74 -5.85
C SER A 130 16.98 26.13 -6.22
N GLY A 131 17.38 26.90 -5.20
CA GLY A 131 17.90 28.27 -5.39
C GLY A 131 16.85 29.34 -5.70
N ALA A 132 15.56 28.98 -5.81
CA ALA A 132 14.51 29.95 -6.03
C ALA A 132 14.27 30.83 -4.79
N SER A 133 13.93 32.11 -4.99
CA SER A 133 13.58 32.99 -3.86
C SER A 133 12.32 32.49 -3.13
N LEU A 134 12.36 32.50 -1.80
CA LEU A 134 11.19 32.25 -0.93
C LEU A 134 10.30 33.49 -0.77
N MET A 135 10.66 34.61 -1.39
CA MET A 135 9.94 35.87 -1.34
C MET A 135 9.30 36.20 -2.70
N GLY A 136 8.17 36.91 -2.69
CA GLY A 136 7.44 37.35 -3.88
C GLY A 136 5.94 37.05 -3.83
N PRO A 137 5.18 37.36 -4.90
CA PRO A 137 3.75 37.12 -4.96
C PRO A 137 3.41 35.64 -4.72
N GLY A 138 2.54 35.35 -3.74
CA GLY A 138 2.15 33.98 -3.38
C GLY A 138 3.24 33.16 -2.66
N LYS A 139 4.33 33.81 -2.23
CA LYS A 139 5.42 33.23 -1.44
C LYS A 139 5.51 33.87 -0.04
N GLY A 140 6.53 33.53 0.75
CA GLY A 140 6.69 33.93 2.14
C GLY A 140 6.10 32.93 3.11
N VAL A 141 5.57 33.40 4.25
CA VAL A 141 5.07 32.55 5.35
C VAL A 141 3.98 31.56 4.92
N THR A 142 3.18 31.90 3.90
CA THR A 142 2.17 30.99 3.33
C THR A 142 2.80 29.75 2.69
N GLY A 143 4.07 29.83 2.27
CA GLY A 143 4.88 28.69 1.83
C GLY A 143 5.00 27.61 2.91
N LEU A 144 5.11 27.98 4.19
CA LEU A 144 5.14 27.02 5.30
C LEU A 144 3.82 26.24 5.38
N THR A 145 2.67 26.91 5.30
CA THR A 145 1.35 26.24 5.25
C THR A 145 1.24 25.31 4.04
N ARG A 146 1.74 25.74 2.87
CA ARG A 146 1.75 24.92 1.65
C ARG A 146 2.62 23.66 1.81
N TYR A 147 3.80 23.79 2.42
CA TYR A 147 4.71 22.67 2.68
C TYR A 147 4.11 21.66 3.67
N LEU A 148 3.52 22.12 4.77
CA LEU A 148 2.81 21.25 5.71
C LEU A 148 1.60 20.57 5.05
N GLY A 149 0.90 21.26 4.15
CA GLY A 149 -0.17 20.66 3.33
C GLY A 149 0.35 19.59 2.38
N MET A 150 1.54 19.80 1.80
CA MET A 150 2.22 18.82 0.96
C MET A 150 2.53 17.57 1.78
N ALA A 151 3.13 17.72 2.98
CA ALA A 151 3.45 16.61 3.86
C ALA A 151 2.23 15.73 4.19
N SER A 152 1.09 16.33 4.56
CA SER A 152 -0.14 15.56 4.79
C SER A 152 -0.60 14.79 3.54
N ARG A 153 -0.58 15.43 2.37
CA ARG A 153 -1.06 14.82 1.12
C ARG A 153 -0.14 13.69 0.62
N LEU A 154 1.19 13.90 0.69
CA LEU A 154 2.18 12.92 0.26
C LEU A 154 2.28 11.75 1.23
N GLY A 155 2.09 11.99 2.53
CA GLY A 155 1.98 10.92 3.52
C GLY A 155 0.84 9.94 3.16
N ILE A 156 -0.34 10.45 2.82
CA ILE A 156 -1.47 9.61 2.34
C ILE A 156 -1.11 8.86 1.06
N ALA A 157 -0.53 9.53 0.07
CA ALA A 157 -0.12 8.88 -1.16
C ALA A 157 0.87 7.73 -0.90
N TYR A 158 1.84 7.94 -0.01
CA TYR A 158 2.81 6.93 0.37
C TYR A 158 2.14 5.75 1.09
N ILE A 159 1.32 6.01 2.11
CA ILE A 159 0.58 4.99 2.88
C ILE A 159 -0.26 4.11 1.96
N LEU A 160 -0.97 4.70 0.99
CA LEU A 160 -1.84 3.98 0.05
C LEU A 160 -1.09 3.07 -0.93
N ASN A 161 0.22 3.22 -1.10
CA ASN A 161 1.02 2.26 -1.87
C ASN A 161 1.26 0.95 -1.10
N PHE A 162 1.17 0.97 0.22
CA PHE A 162 1.41 -0.19 1.10
C PHE A 162 0.15 -0.68 1.80
N THR A 163 -0.96 0.03 1.62
CA THR A 163 -2.23 -0.28 2.24
C THR A 163 -3.28 -0.33 1.16
N THR A 164 -3.99 -1.45 1.10
CA THR A 164 -5.14 -1.62 0.21
C THR A 164 -6.36 -0.88 0.76
N MET A 165 -6.17 0.34 1.25
CA MET A 165 -7.22 1.21 1.76
C MET A 165 -7.92 1.94 0.61
N ARG A 166 -9.15 2.39 0.84
CA ARG A 166 -9.82 3.39 0.01
C ARG A 166 -9.33 4.77 0.43
N ILE A 167 -9.40 5.74 -0.47
CA ILE A 167 -8.95 7.10 -0.16
C ILE A 167 -9.68 7.72 1.03
N ASP A 168 -11.00 7.48 1.16
CA ASP A 168 -11.80 7.98 2.28
C ASP A 168 -11.41 7.33 3.62
N GLU A 169 -11.00 6.06 3.59
CA GLU A 169 -10.47 5.35 4.77
C GLU A 169 -9.12 5.96 5.17
N ALA A 170 -8.26 6.29 4.20
CA ALA A 170 -6.97 6.92 4.48
C ALA A 170 -7.12 8.36 5.01
N TRP A 171 -8.08 9.14 4.50
CA TRP A 171 -8.36 10.49 4.98
C TRP A 171 -8.90 10.53 6.42
N SER A 172 -9.56 9.46 6.87
CA SER A 172 -10.12 9.33 8.22
C SER A 172 -9.17 8.69 9.23
N LEU A 173 -7.93 8.39 8.84
CA LEU A 173 -6.92 7.89 9.78
C LEU A 173 -6.64 8.89 10.90
N ARG A 174 -6.61 8.40 12.13
CA ARG A 174 -6.27 9.16 13.35
C ARG A 174 -4.80 9.02 13.71
N ARG A 175 -4.29 9.90 14.56
CA ARG A 175 -2.85 9.94 14.92
C ARG A 175 -2.33 8.65 15.54
N ASP A 176 -3.19 7.92 16.24
CA ASP A 176 -2.85 6.65 16.89
C ASP A 176 -3.10 5.43 15.98
N CYS A 177 -3.34 5.64 14.68
CA CYS A 177 -3.72 4.56 13.77
C CYS A 177 -2.66 3.48 13.62
N LEU A 178 -1.37 3.81 13.76
CA LEU A 178 -0.30 2.84 13.62
C LEU A 178 -0.26 1.93 14.85
N LYS A 179 -0.56 0.65 14.64
CA LYS A 179 -0.50 -0.39 15.67
C LYS A 179 0.62 -1.37 15.33
N LYS A 180 1.29 -1.83 16.38
CA LYS A 180 2.37 -2.79 16.34
C LYS A 180 2.01 -3.93 17.26
N GLU A 181 1.92 -5.13 16.72
CA GLU A 181 1.55 -6.32 17.47
C GLU A 181 2.65 -7.37 17.34
N MET A 182 2.83 -8.14 18.41
CA MET A 182 3.76 -9.26 18.46
C MET A 182 2.94 -10.54 18.50
N ASP A 183 2.96 -11.28 17.41
CA ASP A 183 2.40 -12.62 17.39
C ASP A 183 3.47 -13.63 17.85
N PRO A 184 3.16 -14.56 18.77
CA PRO A 184 4.11 -15.57 19.24
C PRO A 184 4.69 -16.47 18.13
N VAL A 185 3.99 -16.59 16.99
CA VAL A 185 4.32 -17.48 15.87
C VAL A 185 4.86 -16.68 14.68
N PHE A 186 4.20 -15.59 14.31
CA PHE A 186 4.55 -14.78 13.13
C PHE A 186 5.53 -13.65 13.44
N GLY A 187 5.79 -13.39 14.72
CA GLY A 187 6.63 -12.31 15.18
C GLY A 187 5.92 -10.95 15.06
N GLU A 188 6.71 -9.91 14.89
CA GLU A 188 6.23 -8.54 14.84
C GLU A 188 5.50 -8.26 13.52
N PHE A 189 4.29 -7.71 13.58
CA PHE A 189 3.57 -7.23 12.43
C PHE A 189 2.92 -5.86 12.68
N TRP A 190 2.73 -5.13 11.59
CA TRP A 190 2.32 -3.73 11.61
C TRP A 190 0.95 -3.56 10.97
N MET A 191 0.14 -2.69 11.56
CA MET A 191 -1.21 -2.41 11.09
C MET A 191 -1.56 -0.93 11.14
N LEU A 192 -2.46 -0.51 10.26
CA LEU A 192 -3.22 0.72 10.44
C LEU A 192 -4.63 0.40 10.92
N ALA A 193 -5.06 1.11 11.96
CA ALA A 193 -6.39 1.12 12.55
C ALA A 193 -7.19 2.32 12.03
N GLY A 194 -8.42 2.11 11.60
CA GLY A 194 -9.29 3.19 11.15
C GLY A 194 -10.73 2.74 10.97
N GLU A 195 -11.52 3.58 10.30
CA GLU A 195 -12.94 3.32 10.08
C GLU A 195 -13.20 3.00 8.58
N THR A 196 -14.07 2.03 8.30
CA THR A 196 -14.61 1.81 6.94
C THR A 196 -16.13 1.85 6.99
N THR A 197 -16.74 2.50 6.00
CA THR A 197 -18.19 2.78 5.98
C THR A 197 -18.89 2.41 4.69
N LYS A 198 -18.15 2.00 3.64
CA LYS A 198 -18.67 1.91 2.27
C LYS A 198 -19.59 0.71 2.02
N LEU A 199 -19.21 -0.47 2.50
CA LEU A 199 -19.95 -1.73 2.27
C LEU A 199 -20.29 -2.47 3.57
N PHE A 200 -19.51 -2.22 4.61
CA PHE A 200 -19.71 -2.64 5.98
C PHE A 200 -19.21 -1.49 6.86
N ARG A 201 -19.87 -1.25 8.00
CA ARG A 201 -19.43 -0.25 8.96
C ARG A 201 -18.59 -0.95 10.01
N ASP A 202 -17.30 -0.70 9.98
CA ASP A 202 -16.35 -1.19 10.97
C ASP A 202 -15.58 0.03 11.49
N SER A 203 -15.80 0.36 12.76
CA SER A 203 -15.12 1.47 13.43
C SER A 203 -13.70 1.11 13.89
N ASP A 204 -13.29 -0.15 13.71
CA ASP A 204 -12.00 -0.68 14.15
C ASP A 204 -11.28 -1.45 13.04
N ALA A 205 -11.54 -1.11 11.79
CA ALA A 205 -10.94 -1.77 10.64
C ALA A 205 -9.41 -1.74 10.70
N ARG A 206 -8.79 -2.91 10.53
CA ARG A 206 -7.33 -3.10 10.53
C ARG A 206 -6.80 -3.41 9.13
N TRP A 207 -5.73 -2.75 8.72
CA TRP A 207 -4.98 -3.03 7.49
C TRP A 207 -3.54 -3.42 7.81
N ILE A 208 -3.14 -4.64 7.43
CA ILE A 208 -1.73 -5.05 7.53
C ILE A 208 -0.88 -4.16 6.63
N THR A 209 0.28 -3.74 7.13
CA THR A 209 1.20 -2.86 6.40
C THR A 209 2.65 -3.18 6.71
N SER A 210 3.56 -2.43 6.10
CA SER A 210 5.00 -2.54 6.26
C SER A 210 5.51 -1.49 7.25
N PRO A 211 6.56 -1.77 8.06
CA PRO A 211 7.19 -0.77 8.92
C PRO A 211 7.67 0.46 8.15
N THR A 212 7.87 0.36 6.83
CA THR A 212 8.23 1.51 5.98
C THR A 212 7.23 2.66 6.03
N VAL A 213 5.97 2.45 6.44
CA VAL A 213 4.98 3.53 6.56
C VAL A 213 5.14 4.37 7.82
N GLU A 214 5.87 3.88 8.82
CA GLU A 214 6.02 4.56 10.11
C GLU A 214 6.56 6.00 9.97
N PRO A 215 7.65 6.28 9.22
CA PRO A 215 8.13 7.64 9.03
C PRO A 215 7.08 8.58 8.41
N ALA A 216 6.23 8.07 7.51
CA ALA A 216 5.16 8.86 6.90
C ALA A 216 4.09 9.22 7.93
N ILE A 217 3.69 8.26 8.77
CA ILE A 217 2.74 8.48 9.86
C ILE A 217 3.30 9.49 10.86
N GLN A 218 4.54 9.33 11.31
CA GLN A 218 5.19 10.24 12.25
C GLN A 218 5.22 11.68 11.72
N MET A 219 5.62 11.88 10.46
CA MET A 219 5.57 13.19 9.80
C MET A 219 4.14 13.77 9.82
N MET A 220 3.13 12.98 9.47
CA MET A 220 1.74 13.44 9.46
C MET A 220 1.22 13.78 10.88
N VAL A 221 1.62 13.01 11.90
CA VAL A 221 1.32 13.29 13.31
C VAL A 221 1.94 14.62 13.71
N GLU A 222 3.21 14.87 13.38
CA GLU A 222 3.91 16.14 13.68
C GLU A 222 3.22 17.33 13.00
N VAL A 223 2.89 17.22 11.72
CA VAL A 223 2.12 18.26 10.99
C VAL A 223 0.76 18.53 11.64
N SER A 224 0.07 17.47 12.05
CA SER A 224 -1.22 17.57 12.73
C SER A 224 -1.08 18.27 14.09
N LEU A 225 -0.03 17.98 14.86
CA LEU A 225 0.26 18.65 16.13
C LEU A 225 0.59 20.14 15.95
N LEU A 226 1.36 20.50 14.93
CA LEU A 226 1.63 21.90 14.60
C LEU A 226 0.32 22.66 14.31
N ARG A 227 -0.53 22.11 13.45
CA ARG A 227 -1.83 22.73 13.11
C ARG A 227 -2.77 22.84 14.30
N GLU A 228 -2.76 21.84 15.18
CA GLU A 228 -3.51 21.89 16.44
C GLU A 228 -2.98 22.99 17.36
N SER A 229 -1.67 23.23 17.42
CA SER A 229 -1.10 24.30 18.26
C SER A 229 -1.63 25.68 17.85
N ALA A 230 -1.76 25.95 16.54
CA ALA A 230 -2.39 27.15 16.03
C ALA A 230 -3.91 27.17 16.30
N ALA A 231 -4.58 26.03 16.17
CA ALA A 231 -6.02 25.91 16.45
C ALA A 231 -6.35 26.22 17.93
N LYS A 232 -5.53 25.75 18.87
CA LYS A 232 -5.71 25.98 20.32
C LYS A 232 -5.69 27.44 20.72
N VAL A 233 -4.92 28.26 20.01
CA VAL A 233 -4.82 29.70 20.26
C VAL A 233 -5.76 30.52 19.37
N ASN A 234 -6.50 29.88 18.45
CA ASN A 234 -7.40 30.57 17.53
C ASN A 234 -8.80 30.69 18.15
N PRO A 235 -9.26 31.91 18.51
CA PRO A 235 -10.55 32.11 19.16
C PRO A 235 -11.76 31.80 18.26
N ASN A 236 -11.55 31.61 16.95
CA ASN A 236 -12.61 31.27 16.00
C ASN A 236 -12.80 29.76 15.81
N VAL A 237 -11.94 28.92 16.41
CA VAL A 237 -12.10 27.47 16.34
C VAL A 237 -13.10 27.04 17.40
N LEU A 238 -14.28 26.63 16.95
CA LEU A 238 -15.32 26.07 17.81
C LEU A 238 -14.84 24.73 18.37
N GLY A 239 -14.84 24.61 19.69
CA GLY A 239 -14.37 23.45 20.42
C GLY A 239 -15.29 22.25 20.23
N ASP A 240 -14.71 21.16 19.74
CA ASP A 240 -14.89 19.83 20.32
C ASP A 240 -13.60 19.08 19.99
N LEU A 241 -12.64 19.18 20.91
CA LEU A 241 -11.58 18.18 20.99
C LEU A 241 -12.34 16.88 21.28
N ASP A 242 -12.37 15.95 20.34
CA ASP A 242 -12.88 14.60 20.57
C ASP A 242 -11.90 13.91 21.53
N VAL A 243 -11.98 14.26 22.83
CA VAL A 243 -11.01 13.94 23.89
C VAL A 243 -10.82 12.41 24.00
N GLY A 244 -11.82 11.64 23.57
CA GLY A 244 -11.82 10.19 23.64
C GLY A 244 -11.16 9.45 22.47
N ARG A 245 -11.08 10.02 21.25
CA ARG A 245 -10.59 9.30 20.05
C ARG A 245 -9.37 9.91 19.37
N GLY A 246 -8.88 11.07 19.83
CA GLY A 246 -7.73 11.75 19.23
C GLY A 246 -8.04 12.36 17.85
N HIS A 247 -7.12 13.19 17.34
CA HIS A 247 -7.30 13.91 16.07
C HIS A 247 -6.92 13.10 14.83
N TYR A 248 -7.49 13.48 13.69
CA TYR A 248 -7.08 12.97 12.39
C TYR A 248 -5.61 13.31 12.07
N LEU A 249 -4.96 12.45 11.29
CA LEU A 249 -3.65 12.74 10.69
C LEU A 249 -3.72 13.98 9.79
N ILE A 250 -4.87 14.21 9.17
CA ILE A 250 -5.10 15.34 8.27
C ILE A 250 -5.97 16.38 8.96
N LEU A 251 -5.37 17.52 9.29
CA LEU A 251 -6.07 18.71 9.75
C LEU A 251 -5.99 19.81 8.70
N ARG A 252 -6.97 20.74 8.70
CA ARG A 252 -6.87 21.98 7.92
C ARG A 252 -5.80 22.91 8.50
N SER A 253 -5.38 23.88 7.71
CA SER A 253 -4.58 25.01 8.17
C SER A 253 -5.38 25.85 9.17
N PHE A 254 -4.82 26.08 10.35
CA PHE A 254 -5.38 26.94 11.38
C PHE A 254 -4.46 28.12 11.73
N GLU A 255 -3.41 28.36 10.93
CA GLU A 255 -2.45 29.44 11.16
C GLU A 255 -3.06 30.83 10.91
N PRO A 256 -2.60 31.89 11.60
CA PRO A 256 -3.12 33.25 11.42
C PRO A 256 -2.76 33.88 10.06
N TRP A 257 -1.80 33.29 9.35
CA TRP A 257 -1.44 33.61 7.97
C TRP A 257 -2.15 32.75 6.92
N ALA A 258 -2.97 31.78 7.34
CA ALA A 258 -3.83 31.02 6.44
C ALA A 258 -5.19 31.72 6.26
N SER A 259 -5.97 31.27 5.28
CA SER A 259 -7.33 31.77 5.10
C SER A 259 -8.20 31.44 6.33
N PRO A 260 -9.02 32.39 6.83
CA PRO A 260 -9.91 32.13 7.97
C PRO A 260 -10.85 30.97 7.68
N VAL A 261 -11.03 30.07 8.65
CA VAL A 261 -11.94 28.92 8.53
C VAL A 261 -12.87 28.87 9.74
N GLY A 262 -14.19 28.95 9.51
CA GLY A 262 -15.21 28.75 10.55
C GLY A 262 -15.56 27.28 10.77
N LYS A 263 -14.57 26.40 10.94
CA LYS A 263 -14.78 24.95 11.12
C LYS A 263 -14.09 24.43 12.37
N THR A 264 -14.63 23.35 12.92
CA THR A 264 -14.07 22.63 14.07
C THR A 264 -12.79 21.88 13.70
N LEU A 265 -12.01 21.54 14.72
CA LEU A 265 -10.82 20.69 14.61
C LEU A 265 -11.16 19.24 14.21
N SER A 266 -12.34 18.76 14.64
CA SER A 266 -12.85 17.42 14.37
C SER A 266 -13.39 17.21 12.95
N ALA A 267 -13.54 18.27 12.15
CA ALA A 267 -14.14 18.12 10.83
C ALA A 267 -13.14 17.54 9.81
N LEU A 268 -13.50 16.38 9.23
CA LEU A 268 -12.72 15.64 8.23
C LEU A 268 -12.31 16.52 7.05
N VAL A 269 -11.16 16.20 6.45
CA VAL A 269 -10.60 16.92 5.30
C VAL A 269 -10.44 15.94 4.15
N HIS A 270 -11.14 16.23 3.06
CA HIS A 270 -10.95 15.55 1.79
C HIS A 270 -10.08 16.42 0.89
N TYR A 271 -9.14 15.80 0.20
CA TYR A 271 -8.33 16.47 -0.82
C TYR A 271 -8.82 16.11 -2.22
N ASP A 272 -8.40 16.89 -3.21
CA ASP A 272 -8.76 16.69 -4.61
C ASP A 272 -8.17 15.37 -5.17
N SER A 273 -8.29 15.18 -6.49
CA SER A 273 -7.71 14.04 -7.20
C SER A 273 -6.19 13.94 -6.99
N TYR A 274 -5.63 12.72 -7.08
CA TYR A 274 -4.17 12.53 -7.02
C TYR A 274 -3.48 13.44 -8.06
N ALA A 275 -3.94 13.46 -9.31
CA ALA A 275 -3.40 14.30 -10.37
C ALA A 275 -3.23 15.78 -9.98
N SER A 276 -4.07 16.33 -9.10
CA SER A 276 -3.94 17.70 -8.62
C SER A 276 -2.65 17.95 -7.83
N LEU A 277 -2.02 16.93 -7.24
CA LEU A 277 -0.77 17.07 -6.49
C LEU A 277 0.35 17.62 -7.37
N SER A 278 0.47 17.16 -8.62
CA SER A 278 1.45 17.67 -9.58
C SER A 278 1.18 19.13 -9.97
N TRP A 279 -0.08 19.57 -9.90
CA TRP A 279 -0.45 20.96 -10.17
C TRP A 279 -0.14 21.87 -8.97
N TYR A 280 -0.53 21.45 -7.75
CA TYR A 280 -0.25 22.20 -6.53
C TYR A 280 1.25 22.24 -6.18
N TYR A 281 1.99 21.18 -6.55
CA TYR A 281 3.41 20.98 -6.26
C TYR A 281 4.18 20.59 -7.53
N PRO A 282 4.49 21.55 -8.43
CA PRO A 282 5.17 21.26 -9.69
C PRO A 282 6.57 20.65 -9.55
N GLN A 283 7.20 20.78 -8.39
CA GLN A 283 8.53 20.23 -8.08
C GLN A 283 8.47 18.79 -7.50
N LEU A 284 7.26 18.28 -7.26
CA LEU A 284 7.07 16.94 -6.68
C LEU A 284 7.61 15.88 -7.63
N PHE A 285 7.15 15.88 -8.87
CA PHE A 285 7.56 14.91 -9.87
C PHE A 285 8.27 15.60 -11.03
N ASP A 286 9.40 15.02 -11.42
CA ASP A 286 10.02 15.25 -12.70
C ASP A 286 9.10 14.71 -13.79
N LYS A 287 8.66 15.61 -14.68
CA LYS A 287 7.73 15.30 -15.76
C LYS A 287 8.34 14.28 -16.72
N ASP A 288 9.65 14.33 -16.95
CA ASP A 288 10.32 13.44 -17.89
C ASP A 288 10.37 12.00 -17.35
N GLN A 289 10.53 11.83 -16.03
CA GLN A 289 10.42 10.51 -15.39
C GLN A 289 9.02 9.92 -15.46
N LEU A 290 7.98 10.76 -15.54
CA LEU A 290 6.59 10.33 -15.69
C LEU A 290 6.16 10.11 -17.15
N ARG A 291 6.96 10.53 -18.14
CA ARG A 291 6.61 10.33 -19.55
C ARG A 291 6.50 8.84 -19.86
N LEU A 292 5.38 8.48 -20.47
CA LEU A 292 5.07 7.13 -20.88
C LEU A 292 5.97 6.67 -22.03
N THR A 293 6.61 5.51 -21.86
CA THR A 293 7.28 4.79 -22.95
C THR A 293 6.33 3.77 -23.60
N ALA A 294 6.75 3.18 -24.72
CA ALA A 294 6.02 2.07 -25.34
C ALA A 294 5.90 0.87 -24.38
N ASP A 295 6.93 0.58 -23.58
CA ASP A 295 6.94 -0.51 -22.61
C ASP A 295 5.99 -0.26 -21.43
N ASP A 296 5.90 0.98 -20.97
CA ASP A 296 4.94 1.34 -19.91
C ASP A 296 3.50 1.10 -20.37
N ILE A 297 3.18 1.54 -21.60
CA ILE A 297 1.85 1.34 -22.19
C ILE A 297 1.59 -0.15 -22.44
N SER A 298 2.58 -0.90 -22.92
CA SER A 298 2.43 -2.33 -23.18
C SER A 298 2.10 -3.08 -21.90
N VAL A 299 2.82 -2.81 -20.80
CA VAL A 299 2.55 -3.40 -19.48
C VAL A 299 1.19 -2.96 -18.92
N ALA A 300 0.89 -1.67 -18.96
CA ALA A 300 -0.40 -1.16 -18.47
C ALA A 300 -1.58 -1.79 -19.23
N ARG A 301 -1.48 -1.91 -20.56
CA ARG A 301 -2.51 -2.49 -21.43
C ARG A 301 -2.61 -4.00 -21.30
N LEU A 302 -1.49 -4.67 -21.05
CA LEU A 302 -1.46 -6.11 -20.80
C LEU A 302 -2.36 -6.48 -19.61
N ILE A 303 -2.29 -5.69 -18.53
CA ILE A 303 -3.07 -5.88 -17.29
C ILE A 303 -4.44 -5.21 -17.36
N THR A 304 -4.52 -4.06 -18.02
CA THR A 304 -5.74 -3.26 -18.21
C THR A 304 -6.04 -3.13 -19.71
N PRO A 305 -6.66 -4.14 -20.35
CA PRO A 305 -6.96 -4.08 -21.79
C PRO A 305 -7.83 -2.87 -22.20
N THR A 306 -8.63 -2.35 -21.27
CA THR A 306 -9.48 -1.17 -21.45
C THR A 306 -8.75 0.15 -21.15
N LEU A 307 -7.42 0.19 -21.31
CA LEU A 307 -6.64 1.41 -21.09
C LEU A 307 -7.14 2.53 -22.03
N ASP A 308 -7.24 3.75 -21.51
CA ASP A 308 -7.78 4.90 -22.25
C ASP A 308 -6.67 5.53 -23.12
N ASP A 309 -6.70 5.26 -24.41
CA ASP A 309 -5.68 5.69 -25.38
C ASP A 309 -5.63 7.21 -25.56
N GLU A 310 -6.71 7.92 -25.23
CA GLU A 310 -6.71 9.38 -25.23
C GLU A 310 -5.93 9.96 -24.05
N LYS A 311 -5.93 9.25 -22.91
CA LYS A 311 -5.28 9.71 -21.67
C LYS A 311 -3.85 9.21 -21.49
N TYR A 312 -3.53 8.02 -22.00
CA TYR A 312 -2.25 7.37 -21.77
C TYR A 312 -1.52 7.16 -23.11
N LYS A 313 -0.81 8.20 -23.56
CA LYS A 313 -0.08 8.25 -24.84
C LYS A 313 1.42 8.26 -24.61
N ILE A 314 2.18 7.71 -25.57
CA ILE A 314 3.64 7.77 -25.55
C ILE A 314 4.07 9.24 -25.47
N ASN A 315 5.10 9.54 -24.68
CA ASN A 315 5.66 10.86 -24.40
C ASN A 315 4.78 11.81 -23.56
N GLU A 316 3.56 11.41 -23.19
CA GLU A 316 2.73 12.13 -22.23
C GLU A 316 2.98 11.64 -20.79
N PRO A 317 2.85 12.51 -19.77
CA PRO A 317 3.05 12.11 -18.37
C PRO A 317 1.93 11.20 -17.87
N TRP A 318 2.27 10.20 -17.06
CA TRP A 318 1.26 9.35 -16.40
C TRP A 318 0.34 10.16 -15.48
N LEU A 319 -0.96 9.99 -15.68
CA LEU A 319 -2.00 10.64 -14.87
C LEU A 319 -2.40 9.77 -13.68
N PHE A 320 -1.99 10.16 -12.48
CA PHE A 320 -2.31 9.43 -11.25
C PHE A 320 -3.76 9.63 -10.80
N ALA A 321 -4.36 8.55 -10.28
CA ALA A 321 -5.61 8.58 -9.53
C ALA A 321 -5.54 7.71 -8.28
N TRP A 322 -6.22 8.11 -7.20
CA TRP A 322 -6.17 7.41 -5.91
C TRP A 322 -6.53 5.91 -6.00
N HIS A 323 -7.53 5.58 -6.81
CA HIS A 323 -7.95 4.20 -7.02
C HIS A 323 -6.87 3.33 -7.71
N GLN A 324 -5.94 3.93 -8.47
CA GLN A 324 -4.86 3.20 -9.13
C GLN A 324 -3.86 2.62 -8.13
N LEU A 325 -3.60 3.28 -7.00
CA LEU A 325 -2.70 2.76 -5.96
C LEU A 325 -3.24 1.44 -5.40
N ARG A 326 -4.53 1.46 -5.03
CA ARG A 326 -5.26 0.28 -4.53
C ARG A 326 -5.30 -0.86 -5.55
N ARG A 327 -5.57 -0.54 -6.83
CA ARG A 327 -5.59 -1.51 -7.93
C ARG A 327 -4.21 -2.12 -8.18
N THR A 328 -3.19 -1.29 -8.31
CA THR A 328 -1.80 -1.72 -8.52
C THR A 328 -1.31 -2.58 -7.36
N GLY A 329 -1.63 -2.19 -6.11
CA GLY A 329 -1.35 -2.98 -4.92
C GLY A 329 -1.99 -4.36 -4.95
N ALA A 330 -3.29 -4.45 -5.28
CA ALA A 330 -3.99 -5.74 -5.37
C ALA A 330 -3.40 -6.66 -6.45
N VAL A 331 -3.06 -6.11 -7.63
CA VAL A 331 -2.39 -6.85 -8.70
C VAL A 331 -1.04 -7.38 -8.23
N ASN A 332 -0.21 -6.51 -7.65
CA ASN A 332 1.14 -6.87 -7.21
C ASN A 332 1.11 -7.91 -6.08
N MET A 333 0.19 -7.77 -5.13
CA MET A 333 -0.01 -8.73 -4.05
C MET A 333 -0.37 -10.12 -4.59
N GLN A 334 -1.30 -10.23 -5.54
CA GLN A 334 -1.60 -11.54 -6.16
C GLN A 334 -0.46 -12.04 -7.05
N ALA A 335 0.18 -11.16 -7.81
CA ALA A 335 1.31 -11.52 -8.67
C ALA A 335 2.51 -12.05 -7.86
N SER A 336 2.66 -11.61 -6.61
CA SER A 336 3.74 -12.10 -5.73
C SER A 336 3.61 -13.58 -5.35
N GLY A 337 2.39 -14.13 -5.37
CA GLY A 337 2.11 -15.47 -4.84
C GLY A 337 2.24 -15.59 -3.32
N LEU A 338 2.60 -14.52 -2.60
CA LEU A 338 2.74 -14.49 -1.14
C LEU A 338 1.41 -14.18 -0.43
N VAL A 339 0.54 -13.41 -1.09
CA VAL A 339 -0.74 -12.98 -0.52
C VAL A 339 -1.87 -13.82 -1.09
N SER A 340 -2.49 -14.64 -0.24
CA SER A 340 -3.65 -15.43 -0.64
C SER A 340 -4.82 -14.52 -1.05
N LEU A 341 -5.74 -15.05 -1.88
CA LEU A 341 -6.94 -14.31 -2.27
C LEU A 341 -7.82 -13.93 -1.06
N SER A 342 -7.87 -14.78 -0.03
CA SER A 342 -8.58 -14.50 1.22
C SER A 342 -7.93 -13.35 1.99
N SER A 343 -6.59 -13.34 2.08
CA SER A 343 -5.84 -12.26 2.70
C SER A 343 -6.04 -10.94 1.95
N LEU A 344 -6.05 -10.98 0.61
CA LEU A 344 -6.37 -9.80 -0.20
C LEU A 344 -7.81 -9.33 0.02
N GLN A 345 -8.78 -10.23 0.11
CA GLN A 345 -10.17 -9.88 0.42
C GLN A 345 -10.28 -9.15 1.76
N TYR A 346 -9.63 -9.67 2.79
CA TYR A 346 -9.57 -9.04 4.10
C TYR A 346 -8.92 -7.65 4.02
N ALA A 347 -7.74 -7.55 3.40
CA ALA A 347 -7.00 -6.29 3.28
C ALA A 347 -7.78 -5.24 2.47
N MET A 348 -8.55 -5.66 1.47
CA MET A 348 -9.39 -4.78 0.66
C MET A 348 -10.75 -4.49 1.32
N LYS A 349 -11.10 -5.11 2.45
CA LYS A 349 -12.45 -4.96 3.06
C LYS A 349 -13.55 -5.24 2.02
N HIS A 350 -13.38 -6.33 1.28
CA HIS A 350 -14.33 -6.80 0.26
C HIS A 350 -15.26 -7.86 0.84
N GLN A 351 -16.53 -7.82 0.42
CA GLN A 351 -17.54 -8.77 0.87
C GLN A 351 -17.37 -10.16 0.24
N SER A 352 -16.76 -10.23 -0.96
CA SER A 352 -16.53 -11.51 -1.63
C SER A 352 -15.15 -11.59 -2.28
N ARG A 353 -14.68 -12.84 -2.45
CA ARG A 353 -13.46 -13.13 -3.22
C ARG A 353 -13.54 -12.65 -4.67
N PHE A 354 -14.74 -12.65 -5.26
CA PHE A 354 -14.96 -12.17 -6.62
C PHE A 354 -14.62 -10.68 -6.77
N GLN A 355 -14.99 -9.84 -5.80
CA GLN A 355 -14.61 -8.42 -5.79
C GLN A 355 -13.08 -8.26 -5.76
N SER A 356 -12.38 -9.08 -4.97
CA SER A 356 -10.92 -9.06 -4.90
C SER A 356 -10.26 -9.56 -6.19
N LEU A 357 -10.81 -10.60 -6.82
CA LEU A 357 -10.36 -11.09 -8.12
C LEU A 357 -10.54 -10.03 -9.21
N TYR A 358 -11.66 -9.31 -9.22
CA TYR A 358 -11.88 -8.21 -10.14
C TYR A 358 -10.79 -7.12 -9.97
N TYR A 359 -10.50 -6.74 -8.72
CA TYR A 359 -9.43 -5.79 -8.42
C TYR A 359 -8.01 -6.33 -8.62
N ALA A 360 -7.80 -7.63 -8.70
CA ALA A 360 -6.50 -8.23 -8.99
C ALA A 360 -6.39 -8.75 -10.42
N GLN A 361 -7.43 -8.59 -11.26
CA GLN A 361 -7.48 -9.11 -12.61
C GLN A 361 -6.21 -8.74 -13.41
N GLY A 362 -5.70 -9.68 -14.20
CA GLY A 362 -4.46 -9.47 -14.97
C GLY A 362 -3.17 -9.70 -14.18
N PHE A 363 -3.21 -9.99 -12.86
CA PHE A 363 -2.01 -10.27 -12.05
C PHE A 363 -1.12 -11.37 -12.63
N SER A 364 -1.72 -12.42 -13.19
CA SER A 364 -0.95 -13.54 -13.75
C SER A 364 -0.06 -13.09 -14.90
N LYS A 365 -0.41 -12.01 -15.61
CA LYS A 365 0.38 -11.49 -16.72
C LYS A 365 1.67 -10.79 -16.28
N ILE A 366 1.76 -10.32 -15.03
CA ILE A 366 3.02 -9.85 -14.44
C ILE A 366 4.00 -11.01 -14.28
N ILE A 367 3.51 -12.16 -13.80
CA ILE A 367 4.32 -13.35 -13.58
C ILE A 367 4.96 -13.86 -14.89
N PHE A 368 4.31 -13.60 -16.04
CA PHE A 368 4.79 -14.00 -17.36
C PHE A 368 5.81 -13.03 -18.00
N ASN A 369 6.11 -11.86 -17.41
CA ASN A 369 7.14 -10.95 -17.92
C ASN A 369 8.50 -11.26 -17.26
N GLU A 370 9.44 -11.87 -18.01
CA GLU A 370 10.72 -12.38 -17.51
C GLU A 370 11.61 -11.33 -16.83
N GLU A 371 11.57 -10.08 -17.27
CA GLU A 371 12.42 -9.02 -16.71
C GLU A 371 11.94 -8.55 -15.32
N SER A 372 10.62 -8.37 -15.15
CA SER A 372 10.00 -8.04 -13.86
C SER A 372 9.98 -9.23 -12.90
N ARG A 373 9.96 -10.46 -13.45
CA ARG A 373 10.05 -11.72 -12.72
C ARG A 373 11.42 -11.87 -12.04
N ASN A 374 12.52 -11.50 -12.69
CA ASN A 374 13.89 -11.76 -12.20
C ASN A 374 14.27 -11.01 -10.90
N GLU A 375 13.81 -9.77 -10.69
CA GLU A 375 14.04 -9.03 -9.43
C GLU A 375 13.21 -9.59 -8.27
N HIS A 376 11.95 -9.96 -8.51
CA HIS A 376 11.06 -10.50 -7.49
C HIS A 376 11.44 -11.95 -7.08
N ILE A 377 11.85 -12.74 -8.06
CA ILE A 377 12.25 -14.13 -7.88
C ILE A 377 13.54 -14.26 -7.04
N LYS A 378 14.46 -13.29 -7.12
CA LYS A 378 15.70 -13.28 -6.33
C LYS A 378 15.42 -13.30 -4.82
N ALA A 379 14.53 -12.42 -4.35
CA ALA A 379 14.11 -12.34 -2.95
C ALA A 379 13.22 -13.53 -2.52
N ALA A 380 12.36 -14.02 -3.43
CA ALA A 380 11.51 -15.19 -3.18
C ALA A 380 12.33 -16.49 -3.03
N TYR A 381 13.38 -16.67 -3.83
CA TYR A 381 14.27 -17.84 -3.71
C TYR A 381 15.14 -17.81 -2.47
N GLU A 382 15.56 -16.63 -2.00
CA GLU A 382 16.26 -16.50 -0.72
C GLU A 382 15.38 -16.95 0.44
N THR A 383 14.11 -16.53 0.48
CA THR A 383 13.12 -16.99 1.47
C THR A 383 12.82 -18.49 1.35
N ARG A 384 12.72 -19.00 0.11
CA ARG A 384 12.47 -20.43 -0.16
C ARG A 384 13.64 -21.31 0.27
N SER A 385 14.89 -20.84 0.13
CA SER A 385 16.08 -21.56 0.59
C SER A 385 16.13 -21.70 2.11
N ILE A 386 15.65 -20.68 2.84
CA ILE A 386 15.52 -20.70 4.31
C ILE A 386 14.46 -21.72 4.74
N LYS A 387 13.25 -21.64 4.15
CA LYS A 387 12.15 -22.58 4.43
C LYS A 387 12.46 -24.04 4.08
N LEU A 388 13.27 -24.27 3.04
CA LEU A 388 13.75 -25.62 2.70
C LEU A 388 14.63 -26.20 3.80
N MET A 389 15.51 -25.40 4.40
CA MET A 389 16.34 -25.84 5.52
C MET A 389 15.51 -26.18 6.77
N GLU A 390 14.37 -25.52 6.97
CA GLU A 390 13.45 -25.83 8.07
C GLU A 390 12.82 -27.23 7.96
N LEU A 391 12.76 -27.84 6.76
CA LEU A 391 12.22 -29.20 6.60
C LEU A 391 13.04 -30.28 7.33
N ALA A 392 14.28 -29.97 7.71
CA ALA A 392 15.09 -30.84 8.56
C ALA A 392 14.54 -30.93 10.00
N ASP A 393 13.74 -29.96 10.45
CA ASP A 393 13.13 -29.91 11.77
C ASP A 393 12.14 -31.08 12.00
N LYS A 394 12.15 -31.63 13.21
CA LYS A 394 11.24 -32.70 13.66
C LYS A 394 9.78 -32.27 13.74
N ARG A 395 9.46 -30.97 13.56
CA ARG A 395 8.08 -30.47 13.44
C ARG A 395 7.38 -30.98 12.19
N PHE A 396 8.14 -31.37 11.15
CA PHE A 396 7.60 -31.95 9.93
C PHE A 396 7.55 -33.47 10.04
N THR A 397 6.41 -34.07 9.72
CA THR A 397 6.21 -35.53 9.81
C THR A 397 5.52 -36.06 8.55
N SER A 398 5.95 -37.22 8.05
CA SER A 398 5.25 -37.89 6.94
C SER A 398 4.09 -38.72 7.48
N PRO A 399 2.94 -38.78 6.77
CA PRO A 399 1.86 -39.73 7.10
C PRO A 399 2.32 -41.20 7.15
N TYR A 400 3.44 -41.52 6.51
CA TYR A 400 4.01 -42.86 6.41
C TYR A 400 5.25 -43.07 7.30
N GLY A 401 5.44 -42.19 8.30
CA GLY A 401 6.50 -42.30 9.29
C GLY A 401 7.86 -41.73 8.87
N ASP A 402 8.83 -41.80 9.79
CA ASP A 402 10.12 -41.11 9.66
C ASP A 402 10.98 -41.65 8.50
N GLY A 403 10.84 -42.92 8.14
CA GLY A 403 11.50 -43.49 6.97
C GLY A 403 11.15 -42.77 5.68
N ARG A 404 9.84 -42.55 5.42
CA ARG A 404 9.37 -41.81 4.24
C ARG A 404 9.78 -40.34 4.30
N ARG A 405 9.69 -39.73 5.48
CA ARG A 405 10.14 -38.34 5.71
C ARG A 405 11.59 -38.16 5.30
N ASN A 406 12.49 -39.03 5.79
CA ASN A 406 13.92 -38.94 5.52
C ASN A 406 14.22 -39.10 4.02
N THR A 407 13.52 -39.99 3.32
CA THR A 407 13.63 -40.13 1.86
C THR A 407 13.22 -38.85 1.11
N LEU A 408 12.16 -38.18 1.56
CA LEU A 408 11.66 -36.95 0.92
C LEU A 408 12.61 -35.76 1.11
N ILE A 409 13.24 -35.65 2.28
CA ILE A 409 14.13 -34.52 2.63
C ILE A 409 15.61 -34.80 2.34
N ALA A 410 16.01 -36.04 2.02
CA ALA A 410 17.41 -36.41 1.75
C ALA A 410 18.13 -35.48 0.76
N PRO A 411 17.52 -35.06 -0.38
CA PRO A 411 18.16 -34.11 -1.31
C PRO A 411 18.40 -32.72 -0.71
N ILE A 412 17.64 -32.38 0.33
CA ILE A 412 17.64 -31.07 1.00
C ILE A 412 18.69 -31.07 2.11
N THR A 413 18.72 -32.12 2.94
CA THR A 413 19.65 -32.25 4.08
C THR A 413 21.11 -32.46 3.67
N SER A 414 21.36 -32.96 2.45
CA SER A 414 22.73 -33.14 1.92
C SER A 414 23.30 -31.90 1.22
N SER A 415 22.56 -30.78 1.19
CA SER A 415 22.84 -29.61 0.37
C SER A 415 23.06 -28.36 1.22
N ASP A 416 24.09 -27.56 0.90
CA ASP A 416 24.29 -26.25 1.54
C ASP A 416 23.30 -25.19 1.01
N ARG A 417 23.15 -24.07 1.73
CA ARG A 417 22.22 -22.98 1.37
C ARG A 417 22.43 -22.47 -0.07
N LYS A 418 23.67 -22.45 -0.57
CA LYS A 418 24.00 -21.98 -1.92
C LYS A 418 23.53 -22.98 -2.98
N LYS A 419 23.73 -24.28 -2.73
CA LYS A 419 23.22 -25.37 -3.58
C LYS A 419 21.69 -25.46 -3.56
N LEU A 420 21.05 -25.25 -2.41
CA LEU A 420 19.59 -25.19 -2.30
C LEU A 420 19.01 -23.99 -3.06
N LEU A 421 19.68 -22.83 -2.98
CA LEU A 421 19.30 -21.65 -3.74
C LEU A 421 19.41 -21.91 -5.25
N ASP A 422 20.48 -22.54 -5.71
CA ASP A 422 20.67 -22.88 -7.13
C ASP A 422 19.70 -23.97 -7.61
N ALA A 423 19.40 -24.96 -6.75
CA ALA A 423 18.41 -26.00 -7.04
C ALA A 423 16.98 -25.44 -7.09
N ALA A 424 16.66 -24.47 -6.23
CA ALA A 424 15.39 -23.73 -6.24
C ALA A 424 15.26 -22.84 -7.49
N LYS A 425 16.35 -22.16 -7.89
CA LYS A 425 16.41 -21.38 -9.15
C LYS A 425 16.18 -22.25 -10.38
N LYS A 426 16.73 -23.46 -10.41
CA LYS A 426 16.60 -24.43 -11.50
C LYS A 426 15.30 -25.24 -11.45
N GLY A 427 14.45 -25.05 -10.43
CA GLY A 427 13.19 -25.79 -10.26
C GLY A 427 13.35 -27.28 -9.93
N THR A 428 14.57 -27.73 -9.63
CA THR A 428 14.91 -29.14 -9.40
C THR A 428 14.45 -29.69 -8.04
N ILE A 429 14.16 -28.80 -7.08
CA ILE A 429 13.55 -29.14 -5.80
C ILE A 429 12.17 -28.49 -5.74
N VAL A 430 11.13 -29.32 -5.68
CA VAL A 430 9.74 -28.86 -5.58
C VAL A 430 9.37 -28.69 -4.12
N PHE A 431 8.93 -27.48 -3.77
CA PHE A 431 8.50 -27.09 -2.43
C PHE A 431 7.24 -26.25 -2.57
N ARG A 432 6.11 -26.75 -2.08
CA ARG A 432 4.83 -26.04 -2.12
C ARG A 432 4.19 -26.11 -0.75
N GLU A 433 3.98 -24.97 -0.11
CA GLU A 433 3.15 -24.90 1.09
C GLU A 433 1.70 -25.27 0.75
N VAL A 434 1.11 -26.04 1.63
CA VAL A 434 -0.27 -26.53 1.57
C VAL A 434 -0.89 -26.41 2.96
N LEU A 435 -2.21 -26.46 3.08
CA LEU A 435 -2.93 -26.23 4.33
C LEU A 435 -2.46 -27.14 5.48
N LEU A 436 -2.08 -28.38 5.16
CA LEU A 436 -1.62 -29.38 6.13
C LEU A 436 -0.11 -29.32 6.42
N GLY A 437 0.67 -28.54 5.65
CA GLY A 437 2.13 -28.49 5.76
C GLY A 437 2.82 -28.22 4.43
N VAL A 438 3.65 -29.14 3.96
CA VAL A 438 4.46 -28.96 2.74
C VAL A 438 4.32 -30.14 1.79
N CYS A 439 4.06 -29.85 0.52
CA CYS A 439 4.02 -30.81 -0.57
C CYS A 439 5.36 -30.82 -1.32
N LEU A 440 5.95 -32.01 -1.46
CA LEU A 440 7.20 -32.27 -2.16
C LEU A 440 7.00 -33.09 -3.44
N ASN A 441 5.75 -33.22 -3.92
CA ASN A 441 5.44 -33.91 -5.16
C ASN A 441 6.09 -33.19 -6.34
N LYS A 442 6.96 -33.89 -7.06
CA LYS A 442 7.71 -33.39 -8.22
C LYS A 442 6.86 -33.28 -9.48
N GLU A 443 5.75 -34.02 -9.52
CA GLU A 443 4.84 -34.07 -10.66
C GLU A 443 3.69 -33.08 -10.52
N HIS A 444 2.99 -32.86 -11.64
CA HIS A 444 1.80 -32.03 -11.65
C HIS A 444 0.69 -32.66 -10.79
N CYS A 445 0.30 -31.96 -9.72
CA CYS A 445 -0.76 -32.40 -8.83
C CYS A 445 -2.05 -31.64 -9.13
N THR A 446 -3.07 -32.35 -9.64
CA THR A 446 -4.39 -31.80 -9.96
C THR A 446 -5.30 -31.61 -8.74
N LYS A 447 -4.83 -31.98 -7.54
CA LYS A 447 -5.63 -32.08 -6.31
C LYS A 447 -5.52 -30.89 -5.36
N GLY A 448 -4.65 -29.91 -5.65
CA GLY A 448 -4.60 -28.59 -5.00
C GLY A 448 -4.68 -28.60 -3.47
N GLY A 449 -3.54 -28.65 -2.78
CA GLY A 449 -3.50 -28.71 -1.30
C GLY A 449 -3.66 -27.36 -0.58
N ILE A 450 -4.00 -26.27 -1.27
CA ILE A 450 -4.06 -24.90 -0.71
C ILE A 450 -5.50 -24.49 -0.38
N ASP A 451 -6.45 -25.08 -1.08
CA ASP A 451 -7.88 -24.78 -1.04
C ASP A 451 -8.70 -25.94 -0.48
N ASN A 452 -8.16 -27.16 -0.45
CA ASN A 452 -8.80 -28.33 0.15
C ASN A 452 -7.77 -29.31 0.76
N ILE A 453 -8.03 -29.78 1.98
CA ILE A 453 -7.18 -30.75 2.69
C ILE A 453 -7.52 -32.21 2.41
N VAL A 454 -8.72 -32.51 1.89
CA VAL A 454 -9.31 -33.85 1.80
C VAL A 454 -8.41 -34.80 1.00
N TYR A 455 -7.90 -34.39 -0.16
CA TYR A 455 -7.04 -35.25 -0.98
C TYR A 455 -5.62 -35.41 -0.42
N CYS A 456 -5.12 -34.41 0.29
CA CYS A 456 -3.79 -34.46 0.89
C CYS A 456 -3.79 -35.24 2.22
N GLY A 457 -4.86 -35.12 3.00
CA GLY A 457 -5.04 -35.69 4.34
C GLY A 457 -5.68 -37.08 4.39
N GLY A 458 -6.14 -37.62 3.27
CA GLY A 458 -6.68 -38.99 3.19
C GLY A 458 -8.20 -39.11 3.38
N GLY A 459 -8.97 -38.22 2.76
CA GLY A 459 -10.42 -38.33 2.68
C GLY A 459 -10.91 -39.27 1.56
N HIS A 460 -12.22 -39.54 1.54
CA HIS A 460 -12.88 -40.45 0.59
C HIS A 460 -12.36 -41.90 0.60
N GLY A 461 -11.96 -42.41 1.77
CA GLY A 461 -11.50 -43.80 1.91
C GLY A 461 -10.11 -44.08 1.30
N LYS A 462 -9.33 -43.04 0.98
CA LYS A 462 -7.95 -43.16 0.49
C LYS A 462 -6.95 -42.73 1.56
N GLY A 463 -5.74 -43.30 1.54
CA GLY A 463 -4.65 -42.85 2.41
C GLY A 463 -4.19 -41.42 2.10
N ALA A 464 -3.53 -40.78 3.07
CA ALA A 464 -2.93 -39.45 2.90
C ALA A 464 -1.84 -39.45 1.80
N CYS A 465 -1.55 -38.27 1.24
CA CYS A 465 -0.58 -38.15 0.14
C CYS A 465 0.85 -38.53 0.61
N ALA A 466 1.53 -39.40 -0.14
CA ALA A 466 2.87 -39.89 0.17
C ALA A 466 3.99 -38.85 0.07
N ASP A 467 3.71 -37.71 -0.58
CA ASP A 467 4.65 -36.60 -0.77
C ASP A 467 4.29 -35.38 0.10
N LEU A 468 3.34 -35.55 1.02
CA LEU A 468 3.00 -34.55 2.03
C LEU A 468 3.88 -34.74 3.27
N LEU A 469 4.41 -33.63 3.76
CA LEU A 469 4.92 -33.50 5.12
C LEU A 469 3.94 -32.65 5.90
N PHE A 470 3.33 -33.24 6.94
CA PHE A 470 2.53 -32.50 7.90
C PHE A 470 3.41 -31.57 8.71
N ASP A 471 2.96 -30.34 8.89
CA ASP A 471 3.61 -29.38 9.77
C ASP A 471 2.78 -29.24 11.05
N LYS A 472 3.37 -29.61 12.19
CA LYS A 472 2.70 -29.50 13.49
C LYS A 472 2.28 -28.06 13.82
N ALA A 473 2.98 -27.05 13.29
CA ALA A 473 2.61 -25.65 13.48
C ALA A 473 1.27 -25.28 12.81
N LYS A 474 0.78 -26.08 11.86
CA LYS A 474 -0.50 -25.86 11.16
C LYS A 474 -1.70 -26.42 11.90
N LEU A 475 -1.51 -27.12 13.03
CA LEU A 475 -2.59 -27.75 13.78
C LEU A 475 -3.67 -26.73 14.23
N ILE A 476 -3.25 -25.63 14.85
CA ILE A 476 -4.19 -24.61 15.35
C ILE A 476 -5.00 -23.98 14.21
N PRO A 477 -4.39 -23.48 13.11
CA PRO A 477 -5.13 -23.01 11.93
C PRO A 477 -6.10 -24.03 11.33
N VAL A 478 -5.68 -25.31 11.26
CA VAL A 478 -6.54 -26.39 10.72
C VAL A 478 -7.72 -26.66 11.64
N MET A 479 -7.55 -26.60 12.96
CA MET A 479 -8.64 -26.72 13.92
C MET A 479 -9.63 -25.55 13.86
N GLN A 480 -9.13 -24.33 13.62
CA GLN A 480 -9.99 -23.16 13.41
C GLN A 480 -10.82 -23.30 12.13
N LEU A 481 -10.18 -23.71 11.02
CA LEU A 481 -10.88 -24.01 9.76
C LEU A 481 -11.94 -25.08 9.92
N LYS A 482 -11.67 -26.11 10.73
CA LYS A 482 -12.64 -27.15 11.06
C LYS A 482 -13.85 -26.55 11.78
N ALA A 483 -13.64 -25.78 12.85
CA ALA A 483 -14.70 -25.16 13.62
C ALA A 483 -15.55 -24.19 12.78
N GLU A 484 -14.92 -23.39 11.92
CA GLU A 484 -15.63 -22.52 10.96
C GLU A 484 -16.48 -23.34 9.97
N THR A 485 -15.96 -24.46 9.48
CA THR A 485 -16.69 -25.34 8.55
C THR A 485 -17.87 -26.01 9.24
N GLU A 486 -17.73 -26.44 10.49
CA GLU A 486 -18.80 -27.01 11.31
C GLU A 486 -19.92 -25.98 11.57
N LEU A 487 -19.58 -24.75 11.92
CA LEU A 487 -20.55 -23.64 12.06
C LEU A 487 -21.29 -23.32 10.75
N LEU A 488 -20.58 -23.37 9.62
CA LEU A 488 -21.18 -23.17 8.30
C LEU A 488 -22.14 -24.31 7.93
N LEU A 489 -21.82 -25.55 8.30
CA LEU A 489 -22.71 -26.70 8.13
C LEU A 489 -23.98 -26.57 8.99
N GLU A 490 -23.85 -26.16 10.25
CA GLU A 490 -24.97 -25.98 11.18
C GLU A 490 -25.92 -24.85 10.75
N SER A 491 -25.38 -23.77 10.18
CA SER A 491 -26.15 -22.59 9.75
C SER A 491 -26.67 -22.67 8.31
N ALA A 492 -26.25 -23.67 7.54
CA ALA A 492 -26.69 -23.84 6.15
C ALA A 492 -28.15 -24.34 6.08
N GLN A 493 -29.00 -23.58 5.38
CA GLN A 493 -30.38 -23.99 5.07
C GLN A 493 -30.40 -25.18 4.09
N ASN A 494 -31.31 -26.13 4.25
CA ASN A 494 -31.50 -27.24 3.31
C ASN A 494 -32.37 -26.76 2.13
N PRO A 495 -31.99 -26.91 0.83
CA PRO A 495 -30.86 -27.66 0.28
C PRO A 495 -29.70 -26.74 -0.13
N SER A 496 -28.71 -26.65 0.74
CA SER A 496 -27.43 -25.97 0.47
C SER A 496 -26.37 -27.00 0.04
N PRO A 497 -25.41 -26.62 -0.80
CA PRO A 497 -24.27 -27.48 -1.19
C PRO A 497 -23.38 -27.93 -0.01
N TYR A 498 -23.61 -27.45 1.21
CA TYR A 498 -22.96 -27.97 2.42
C TYR A 498 -23.59 -29.28 2.94
N HIS A 499 -24.83 -29.62 2.55
CA HIS A 499 -25.56 -30.81 3.00
C HIS A 499 -25.60 -31.95 1.96
N THR A 500 -24.94 -31.78 0.81
CA THR A 500 -24.90 -32.75 -0.30
C THR A 500 -23.62 -33.56 -0.35
#